data_AF-A0AAV6YS73-F1
#
_entry.id   AF-A0AAV6YS73-F1
#
_cell.length_a   1.000
_cell.length_b   1.000
_cell.length_c   1.000
_cell.angle_alpha   90.00
_cell.angle_beta   90.00
_cell.angle_gamma   90.00
#
_symmetry.space_group_name_H-M   'P 1'
#
loop_
_entity.id
_entity.type
_entity.pdbx_description
1 polymer ?
#
loop_
_entity_poly.entity_id
_entity_poly.type
_entity_poly.pdbx_seq_one_letter_code
_entity_poly.pdbx_strand_id
1 'polypeptide(L)'
;MTFIDVIQKERQELLRSICRNGSQGNRSHSAISKFVLDRIFVSDKHKILFCQTPKVGNTQWKKVLIVLNGAFSSIEDIPENVVHDHDKNGLPRLSSYSMADVRERYGSTQPYCILEFSLVTNFDNIAIL
;
A
#
# COMPACT_ATOMS: atom_id res chain seq x y z
N MET A 1 22.42 9.86 -22.10
CA MET A 1 21.12 10.40 -21.65
C MET A 1 20.10 10.03 -22.72
N THR A 2 19.28 9.02 -22.47
CA THR A 2 18.32 8.52 -23.45
C THR A 2 17.03 9.34 -23.42
N PHE A 3 16.24 9.32 -24.50
CA PHE A 3 14.94 10.01 -24.58
C PHE A 3 14.00 9.62 -23.42
N ILE A 4 14.05 8.36 -22.98
CA ILE A 4 13.27 7.86 -21.84
C ILE A 4 13.67 8.54 -20.52
N ASP A 5 14.96 8.81 -20.32
CA ASP A 5 15.45 9.47 -19.11
C ASP A 5 14.93 10.91 -19.00
N VAL A 6 14.82 11.61 -20.14
CA VAL A 6 14.28 12.98 -20.21
C VAL A 6 12.80 13.00 -19.82
N ILE A 7 12.00 12.11 -20.39
CA ILE A 7 10.57 12.00 -20.08
C ILE A 7 10.34 11.64 -18.60
N GLN A 8 11.14 10.73 -18.04
CA GLN A 8 11.03 10.38 -16.62
C GLN A 8 11.39 11.56 -15.72
N LYS A 9 12.41 12.34 -16.08
CA LYS A 9 12.83 13.52 -15.32
C LYS A 9 11.75 14.60 -15.33
N GLU A 10 11.17 14.92 -16.48
CA GLU A 10 10.09 15.91 -16.59
C GLU A 10 8.86 15.49 -15.77
N ARG A 11 8.49 14.22 -15.84
CA ARG A 11 7.38 13.68 -15.06
C ARG A 11 7.64 13.75 -13.55
N GLN A 12 8.86 13.46 -13.12
CA GLN A 12 9.26 13.60 -11.71
C GLN A 12 9.24 15.06 -11.26
N GLU A 13 9.69 15.98 -12.10
CA GLU A 13 9.68 17.42 -11.80
C GLU A 13 8.24 17.96 -11.67
N LEU A 14 7.34 17.54 -12.57
CA LEU A 14 5.91 17.86 -12.49
C LEU A 14 5.26 17.29 -11.22
N LEU A 15 5.56 16.03 -10.86
CA LEU A 15 5.05 15.45 -9.61
C LEU A 15 5.57 16.22 -8.40
N ARG A 16 6.86 16.55 -8.37
CA ARG A 16 7.45 17.34 -7.27
C ARG A 16 6.87 18.75 -7.19
N SER A 17 6.49 19.36 -8.31
CA SER A 17 5.87 20.69 -8.31
C SER A 17 4.43 20.63 -7.81
N ILE A 18 3.65 19.64 -8.23
CA ILE A 18 2.28 19.40 -7.74
C ILE A 18 2.29 19.05 -6.25
N CYS A 19 3.17 18.15 -5.82
CA CYS A 19 3.28 17.77 -4.40
C CYS A 19 3.71 18.94 -3.50
N ARG A 20 4.54 19.87 -4.02
CA ARG A 20 4.89 21.11 -3.31
C ARG A 20 3.76 22.13 -3.26
N ASN A 21 3.00 22.27 -4.35
CA ASN A 21 1.97 23.31 -4.49
C ASN A 21 0.60 22.88 -3.95
N GLY A 22 0.32 21.58 -3.86
CA GLY A 22 -0.93 21.07 -3.34
C GLY A 22 -0.96 21.14 -1.82
N SER A 23 -1.22 22.32 -1.25
CA SER A 23 -1.91 22.58 0.03
C SER A 23 -1.83 21.53 1.16
N GLN A 24 -0.72 20.81 1.28
CA GLN A 24 -0.53 19.71 2.24
C GLN A 24 0.01 20.21 3.59
N GLY A 25 0.41 21.48 3.68
CA GLY A 25 0.84 22.10 4.94
C GLY A 25 -0.30 22.35 5.94
N ASN A 26 -1.57 22.26 5.52
CA ASN A 26 -2.74 22.60 6.35
C ASN A 26 -3.81 21.49 6.41
N ARG A 27 -3.48 20.23 6.09
CA ARG A 27 -4.36 19.11 6.49
C ARG A 27 -4.09 18.79 7.96
N SER A 28 -4.68 19.61 8.84
CA SER A 28 -5.03 19.19 10.19
C SER A 28 -5.65 17.81 10.09
N HIS A 29 -4.91 16.74 10.44
CA HIS A 29 -5.37 15.38 10.76
C HIS A 29 -6.79 15.05 10.28
N SER A 30 -7.07 15.23 8.98
CA SER A 30 -8.42 15.04 8.47
C SER A 30 -8.59 13.54 8.48
N ALA A 31 -9.55 13.05 9.28
CA ALA A 31 -9.75 11.63 9.49
C ALA A 31 -9.64 10.88 8.15
N ILE A 32 -8.69 9.94 8.08
CA ILE A 32 -8.47 9.13 6.87
C ILE A 32 -9.82 8.48 6.55
N SER A 33 -10.30 8.66 5.32
CA SER A 33 -11.63 8.19 4.96
C SER A 33 -11.67 6.66 5.04
N LYS A 34 -12.81 6.11 5.47
CA LYS A 34 -13.03 4.65 5.51
C LYS A 34 -12.70 3.98 4.18
N PHE A 35 -12.99 4.66 3.06
CA PHE A 35 -12.65 4.20 1.72
C PHE A 35 -11.15 3.94 1.49
N VAL A 36 -10.28 4.77 2.06
CA VAL A 36 -8.82 4.58 1.98
C VAL A 36 -8.41 3.43 2.90
N LEU A 37 -8.91 3.41 4.14
CA LEU A 37 -8.61 2.37 5.12
C LEU A 37 -9.06 0.97 4.65
N ASP A 38 -10.17 0.88 3.92
CA ASP A 38 -10.68 -0.37 3.33
C ASP A 38 -9.73 -0.96 2.30
N ARG A 39 -8.83 -0.16 1.72
CA ARG A 39 -7.86 -0.63 0.71
C ARG A 39 -6.52 -1.01 1.33
N ILE A 40 -6.32 -0.79 2.61
CA ILE A 40 -5.06 -1.08 3.29
C ILE A 40 -5.20 -2.41 4.03
N PHE A 41 -4.40 -3.40 3.64
CA PHE A 41 -4.26 -4.67 4.34
C PHE A 41 -3.15 -4.58 5.39
N VAL A 42 -3.34 -5.27 6.51
CA VAL A 42 -2.44 -5.22 7.66
C VAL A 42 -1.78 -6.57 7.87
N SER A 43 -0.47 -6.59 8.03
CA SER A 43 0.27 -7.71 8.62
C SER A 43 1.00 -7.22 9.86
N ASP A 44 0.41 -7.47 11.03
CA ASP A 44 1.01 -7.06 12.30
C ASP A 44 2.28 -7.85 12.64
N LYS A 45 2.32 -9.12 12.24
CA LYS A 45 3.48 -10.01 12.40
C LYS A 45 4.73 -9.46 11.72
N HIS A 46 4.56 -8.86 10.54
CA HIS A 46 5.66 -8.33 9.72
C HIS A 46 5.72 -6.80 9.71
N LYS A 47 4.82 -6.14 10.44
CA LYS A 47 4.69 -4.67 10.45
C LYS A 47 4.54 -4.08 9.03
N ILE A 48 3.64 -4.67 8.23
CA ILE A 48 3.36 -4.22 6.86
C ILE A 48 1.96 -3.62 6.77
N LEU A 49 1.85 -2.47 6.10
CA LEU A 49 0.60 -1.93 5.57
C LEU A 49 0.66 -1.99 4.05
N PHE A 50 -0.24 -2.73 3.42
CA PHE A 50 -0.28 -2.88 1.96
C PHE A 50 -1.51 -2.23 1.36
N CYS A 51 -1.30 -1.21 0.52
CA CYS A 51 -2.39 -0.54 -0.16
C CYS A 51 -2.77 -1.24 -1.47
N GLN A 52 -4.05 -1.56 -1.64
CA GLN A 52 -4.59 -2.11 -2.87
C GLN A 52 -4.59 -1.06 -3.98
N THR A 53 -3.61 -1.17 -4.86
CA THR A 53 -3.55 -0.42 -6.12
C THR A 53 -3.91 -1.34 -7.31
N PRO A 54 -4.88 -0.97 -8.16
CA PRO A 54 -5.22 -1.75 -9.36
C PRO A 54 -4.03 -1.87 -10.33
N LYS A 55 -3.92 -3.02 -11.01
CA LYS A 55 -3.00 -3.27 -12.14
C LYS A 55 -1.49 -3.21 -11.83
N VAL A 56 -1.10 -3.31 -10.56
CA VAL A 56 0.31 -3.35 -10.12
C VAL A 56 0.60 -4.62 -9.29
N GLY A 57 0.07 -5.76 -9.75
CA GLY A 57 0.28 -7.05 -9.08
C GLY A 57 -0.51 -7.23 -7.78
N ASN A 58 -1.67 -6.58 -7.63
CA ASN A 58 -2.46 -6.66 -6.40
C ASN A 58 -2.77 -8.09 -5.93
N THR A 59 -3.13 -8.99 -6.85
CA THR A 59 -3.33 -10.41 -6.55
C THR A 59 -2.08 -11.04 -5.96
N GLN A 60 -0.92 -10.82 -6.59
CA GLN A 60 0.34 -11.43 -6.18
C GLN A 60 0.74 -10.97 -4.79
N TRP A 61 0.63 -9.67 -4.51
CA TRP A 61 0.90 -9.14 -3.19
C TRP A 61 -0.07 -9.62 -2.10
N LYS A 62 -1.35 -9.82 -2.42
CA LYS A 62 -2.28 -10.48 -1.50
C LYS A 62 -1.84 -11.92 -1.20
N LYS A 63 -1.45 -12.70 -2.21
CA LYS A 63 -0.90 -14.05 -2.01
C LYS A 63 0.33 -14.05 -1.10
N VAL A 64 1.27 -13.12 -1.35
CA VAL A 64 2.46 -12.94 -0.49
C VAL A 64 2.06 -12.66 0.95
N LEU A 65 1.12 -11.74 1.20
CA LEU A 65 0.65 -11.44 2.56
C LEU A 65 -0.02 -12.64 3.25
N ILE A 66 -0.79 -13.44 2.51
CA ILE A 66 -1.43 -14.65 3.03
C ILE A 66 -0.37 -15.66 3.49
N VAL A 67 0.67 -15.90 2.68
CA VAL A 67 1.80 -16.78 3.05
C VAL A 67 2.57 -16.22 4.24
N LEU A 68 2.87 -14.93 4.24
CA LEU A 68 3.59 -14.26 5.34
C LEU A 68 2.83 -14.39 6.68
N ASN A 69 1.50 -14.29 6.63
CA ASN A 69 0.64 -14.49 7.80
C ASN A 69 0.51 -15.96 8.21
N GLY A 70 1.03 -16.90 7.42
CA GLY A 70 1.13 -18.32 7.76
C GLY A 70 -0.10 -19.16 7.40
N ALA A 71 -1.01 -18.64 6.57
CA ALA A 71 -2.20 -19.38 6.16
C ALA A 71 -1.89 -20.47 5.10
N PHE A 72 -0.81 -20.29 4.33
CA PHE A 72 -0.36 -21.23 3.29
C PHE A 72 1.18 -21.30 3.28
N SER A 73 1.73 -22.42 2.81
CA SER A 73 3.17 -22.63 2.72
C SER A 73 3.80 -21.99 1.49
N SER A 74 3.06 -21.90 0.37
CA SER A 74 3.51 -21.26 -0.87
C SER A 74 2.41 -20.43 -1.53
N ILE A 75 2.81 -19.49 -2.41
CA ILE A 75 1.85 -18.63 -3.12
C ILE A 75 1.06 -19.38 -4.19
N GLU A 76 1.63 -20.46 -4.74
CA GLU A 76 1.04 -21.32 -5.76
C GLU A 76 -0.14 -22.14 -5.21
N ASP A 77 -0.10 -22.44 -3.90
CA ASP A 77 -1.14 -23.22 -3.23
C ASP A 77 -2.42 -22.41 -2.99
N ILE A 78 -2.38 -21.09 -3.19
CA ILE A 78 -3.48 -20.19 -2.86
C ILE A 78 -4.46 -20.10 -4.05
N PRO A 79 -5.71 -20.59 -3.89
CA PRO A 79 -6.73 -20.51 -4.93
C PRO A 79 -7.11 -19.06 -5.24
N GLU A 80 -7.20 -18.71 -6.53
CA GLU A 80 -7.47 -17.34 -6.98
C GLU A 80 -8.82 -16.80 -6.45
N ASN A 81 -9.84 -17.66 -6.36
CA ASN A 81 -11.14 -17.31 -5.80
C ASN A 81 -11.06 -16.94 -4.32
N VAL A 82 -10.13 -17.53 -3.55
CA VAL A 82 -9.92 -17.19 -2.13
C VAL A 82 -9.22 -15.85 -2.00
N VAL A 83 -8.23 -15.52 -2.84
CA VAL A 83 -7.48 -14.25 -2.77
C VAL A 83 -8.39 -13.01 -2.87
N HIS A 84 -9.40 -13.08 -3.75
CA HIS A 84 -10.31 -11.98 -3.99
C HIS A 84 -11.51 -11.95 -3.04
N ASP A 85 -11.80 -13.08 -2.38
CA ASP A 85 -12.88 -13.19 -1.40
C ASP A 85 -12.45 -12.55 -0.07
N HIS A 86 -13.09 -11.43 0.26
CA HIS A 86 -12.75 -10.63 1.44
C HIS A 86 -13.05 -11.32 2.76
N ASP A 87 -14.00 -12.26 2.77
CA ASP A 87 -14.40 -12.98 3.97
C ASP A 87 -13.52 -14.22 4.18
N LYS A 88 -12.87 -14.72 3.12
CA LYS A 88 -12.07 -15.95 3.15
C LYS A 88 -10.57 -15.77 3.05
N ASN A 89 -10.09 -14.64 2.53
CA ASN A 89 -8.65 -14.44 2.32
C ASN A 89 -7.85 -14.26 3.62
N GLY A 90 -8.52 -14.05 4.77
CA GLY A 90 -7.85 -13.90 6.07
C GLY A 90 -6.91 -12.70 6.15
N LEU A 91 -7.08 -11.69 5.27
CA LEU A 91 -6.29 -10.46 5.26
C LEU A 91 -7.03 -9.35 6.00
N PRO A 92 -6.60 -8.96 7.22
CA PRO A 92 -7.22 -7.87 7.97
C PRO A 92 -7.09 -6.55 7.20
N ARG A 93 -8.15 -5.74 7.22
CA ARG A 93 -8.14 -4.39 6.65
C ARG A 93 -7.92 -3.38 7.75
N LEU A 94 -7.22 -2.29 7.46
CA LEU A 94 -7.00 -1.23 8.45
C LEU A 94 -8.33 -0.61 8.93
N SER A 95 -9.37 -0.62 8.09
CA SER A 95 -10.72 -0.17 8.43
C SER A 95 -11.47 -1.03 9.44
N SER A 96 -11.03 -2.26 9.72
CA SER A 96 -11.64 -3.12 10.74
C SER A 96 -11.10 -2.85 12.15
N TYR A 97 -10.09 -1.97 12.29
CA TYR A 97 -9.47 -1.63 13.56
C TYR A 97 -10.07 -0.36 14.17
N SER A 98 -9.86 -0.17 15.48
CA SER A 98 -10.26 1.07 16.15
C SER A 98 -9.41 2.25 15.68
N MET A 99 -9.91 3.48 15.79
CA MET A 99 -9.14 4.67 15.41
C MET A 99 -7.83 4.84 16.21
N ALA A 100 -7.76 4.29 17.43
CA ALA A 100 -6.53 4.26 18.22
C ALA A 100 -5.49 3.33 17.59
N ASP A 101 -5.90 2.11 17.23
CA ASP A 101 -5.05 1.10 16.56
C ASP A 101 -4.58 1.57 15.17
N VAL A 102 -5.45 2.26 14.44
CA VAL A 102 -5.11 2.86 13.13
C VAL A 102 -4.04 3.92 13.30
N ARG A 103 -4.15 4.78 14.34
CA ARG A 103 -3.16 5.83 14.62
C ARG A 103 -1.82 5.25 15.07
N GLU A 104 -1.83 4.16 15.83
CA GLU A 104 -0.61 3.46 16.23
C GLU A 104 0.17 2.95 15.00
N ARG A 105 -0.54 2.34 14.04
CA ARG A 105 0.05 1.74 12.83
C ARG A 105 0.44 2.76 11.76
N TYR A 106 -0.36 3.81 11.59
CA TYR A 106 -0.15 4.85 10.58
C TYR A 106 0.71 6.02 11.07
N GLY A 107 0.84 6.22 12.38
CA GLY A 107 1.36 7.47 12.95
C GLY A 107 2.29 7.37 14.16
N SER A 108 2.79 6.18 14.55
CA SER A 108 3.68 6.05 15.73
C SER A 108 5.10 5.54 15.42
N THR A 109 5.97 5.70 16.43
CA THR A 109 7.43 5.64 16.48
C THR A 109 8.09 4.33 16.01
N GLN A 110 7.33 3.30 15.69
CA GLN A 110 7.82 2.09 15.00
C GLN A 110 7.14 1.99 13.64
N PRO A 111 7.84 2.34 12.55
CA PRO A 111 7.21 2.46 11.25
C PRO A 111 6.77 1.08 10.76
N TYR A 112 5.47 0.92 10.51
CA TYR A 112 5.04 -0.11 9.58
C TYR A 112 5.59 0.26 8.20
N CYS A 113 6.15 -0.71 7.49
CA CYS A 113 6.52 -0.50 6.09
C CYS A 113 5.24 -0.35 5.27
N ILE A 114 5.04 0.83 4.68
CA ILE A 114 3.90 1.08 3.80
C ILE A 114 4.28 0.64 2.39
N LEU A 115 3.71 -0.47 1.95
CA LEU A 115 3.79 -0.93 0.57
C LEU A 115 2.70 -0.21 -0.24
N GLU A 116 3.03 1.00 -0.67
CA GLU A 116 2.25 1.75 -1.64
C GLU A 116 2.89 1.64 -3.01
N PHE A 117 2.25 0.88 -3.90
CA PHE A 117 2.55 0.96 -5.32
C PHE A 117 1.92 2.24 -5.86
N SER A 118 2.65 3.34 -5.72
CA SER A 118 2.34 4.56 -6.44
C SER A 118 2.36 4.27 -7.93
N LEU A 119 1.34 4.73 -8.67
CA LEU A 119 1.32 4.78 -10.15
C LEU A 119 2.39 5.73 -10.71
N VAL A 120 3.49 5.96 -9.99
CA VAL A 120 4.62 6.77 -10.42
C VAL A 120 5.49 5.92 -11.35
N THR A 121 4.91 5.45 -12.46
CA THR A 121 5.59 5.05 -13.72
C THR A 121 7.09 4.74 -13.55
N ASN A 122 7.43 3.66 -12.87
CA ASN A 122 8.73 3.02 -13.02
C ASN A 122 8.65 1.66 -12.32
N PHE A 123 8.72 0.61 -13.14
CA PHE A 123 8.76 -0.77 -12.69
C PHE A 123 10.08 -1.15 -12.00
N ASP A 124 10.99 -0.18 -11.81
CA ASP A 124 12.35 -0.44 -11.29
C ASP A 124 12.61 0.10 -9.88
N ASN A 125 11.62 0.73 -9.23
CA ASN A 125 11.77 1.16 -7.84
C ASN A 125 10.51 0.83 -7.05
N ILE A 126 10.57 -0.28 -6.31
CA ILE A 126 9.78 -0.45 -5.10
C ILE A 126 10.20 0.70 -4.18
N ALA A 127 9.42 1.79 -4.16
CA ALA A 127 9.57 2.79 -3.12
C ALA A 127 9.01 2.19 -1.83
N ILE A 128 9.89 1.63 -1.02
CA ILE A 128 9.65 1.48 0.42
C ILE A 128 9.80 2.91 0.96
N LEU A 129 8.70 3.58 1.25
CA LEU A 129 8.72 4.79 2.07
C LEU A 129 8.87 4.39 3.54
#